data_AF-A0A2S8Q2V5-F1
#
_entry.id   AF-A0A2S8Q2V5-F1
#
_cell.length_a   1.000
_cell.length_b   1.000
_cell.length_c   1.000
_cell.angle_alpha   90.00
_cell.angle_beta   90.00
_cell.angle_gamma   90.00
#
_symmetry.space_group_name_H-M   'P 1'
#
loop_
_entity.id
_entity.type
_entity.pdbx_description
1 polymer ?
#
loop_
_entity_poly.entity_id
_entity_poly.type
_entity_poly.pdbx_seq_one_letter_code
_entity_poly.pdbx_strand_id
1 'polypeptide(L)'
;MITHKLAIFILCLSPVVCFSQPDELPPGSYKLNINTEFRPSVPYPSIQNYNQDLTRQGTGREFTVGVSRHHIIPFNRLRSFYNRVVENNRLRNINSFFTVYSNNLASYASSGGVDCNRLGNDLIDASNLALAQGSGWIRGGGDRFTSGFDTFEQFYAWLPGNLFIGPNGTSRSDDPDEEFESNAAVVVGNENFELLSRLNRNMRRYVEEDDGSVLNGISADLSRLAQRRSVYPLQAQDWEYVNGKYRLKRGGKESLIGVDNSYDDYLESACDDLRPTFDKIKRKYTVVISN
;
A
#
# COMPACT_ATOMS: atom_id res chain seq x y z
N MET A 1 56.90 -34.46 42.55
CA MET A 1 56.22 -34.57 41.23
C MET A 1 54.72 -34.55 41.46
N ILE A 2 54.09 -33.39 41.31
CA ILE A 2 52.63 -33.23 41.35
C ILE A 2 52.26 -32.51 40.06
N THR A 3 51.57 -33.21 39.16
CA THR A 3 51.11 -32.66 37.88
C THR A 3 49.71 -32.08 38.06
N HIS A 4 49.58 -30.76 38.00
CA HIS A 4 48.29 -30.06 37.89
C HIS A 4 47.81 -30.09 36.43
N LYS A 5 46.63 -30.68 36.19
CA LYS A 5 45.88 -30.50 34.95
C LYS A 5 44.85 -29.40 35.17
N LEU A 6 45.13 -28.23 34.60
CA LEU A 6 44.21 -27.09 34.55
C LEU A 6 43.25 -27.33 33.37
N ALA A 7 41.99 -27.67 33.65
CA ALA A 7 40.94 -27.75 32.65
C ALA A 7 40.29 -26.36 32.52
N ILE A 8 40.63 -25.64 31.45
CA ILE A 8 39.99 -24.36 31.09
C ILE A 8 38.70 -24.68 30.34
N PHE A 9 37.56 -24.49 31.00
CA PHE A 9 36.23 -24.57 30.39
C PHE A 9 35.95 -23.21 29.72
N ILE A 10 36.12 -23.12 28.40
CA ILE A 10 35.72 -21.95 27.62
C ILE A 10 34.21 -22.05 27.40
N LEU A 11 33.44 -21.30 28.21
CA LEU A 11 32.03 -21.04 27.96
C LEU A 11 31.94 -20.09 26.75
N CYS A 12 31.68 -20.65 25.57
CA CYS A 12 31.25 -19.89 24.40
C CYS A 12 29.86 -19.32 24.69
N LEU A 13 29.81 -18.09 25.20
CA LEU A 13 28.63 -17.24 25.17
C LEU A 13 28.36 -16.88 23.71
N SER A 14 27.70 -17.76 22.98
CA SER A 14 27.11 -17.40 21.69
C SER A 14 26.07 -16.31 21.95
N PRO A 15 26.17 -15.13 21.31
CA PRO A 15 25.11 -14.15 21.38
C PRO A 15 23.86 -14.81 20.80
N VAL A 16 22.87 -15.06 21.65
CA VAL A 16 21.52 -15.37 21.20
C VAL A 16 21.05 -14.12 20.48
N VAL A 17 21.17 -14.14 19.16
CA VAL A 17 20.50 -13.17 18.29
C VAL A 17 19.02 -13.42 18.51
N CYS A 18 18.41 -12.62 19.38
CA CYS A 18 16.98 -12.62 19.60
C CYS A 18 16.35 -12.02 18.34
N PHE A 19 16.10 -12.86 17.34
CA PHE A 19 15.26 -12.47 16.21
C PHE A 19 13.90 -12.10 16.81
N SER A 20 13.49 -10.83 16.68
CA SER A 20 12.14 -10.38 17.04
C SER A 20 11.15 -11.32 16.38
N GLN A 21 10.40 -12.09 17.17
CA GLN A 21 9.52 -13.09 16.60
C GLN A 21 8.36 -12.37 15.89
N PRO A 22 8.13 -12.58 14.59
CA PRO A 22 6.98 -12.02 13.84
C PRO A 22 5.61 -12.58 14.29
N ASP A 23 5.53 -13.10 15.52
CA ASP A 23 4.41 -13.86 16.09
C ASP A 23 3.82 -13.17 17.35
N GLU A 24 4.05 -11.86 17.54
CA GLU A 24 3.51 -11.09 18.67
C GLU A 24 2.56 -9.98 18.22
N LEU A 25 1.30 -10.36 17.99
CA LEU A 25 0.19 -9.42 17.81
C LEU A 25 -0.97 -9.79 18.76
N PRO A 26 -0.81 -9.56 20.08
CA PRO A 26 -1.87 -9.86 21.05
C PRO A 26 -3.13 -9.01 20.79
N PRO A 27 -4.32 -9.52 21.13
CA PRO A 27 -5.54 -8.73 21.00
C PRO A 27 -5.48 -7.50 21.91
N GLY A 28 -6.02 -6.36 21.47
CA GLY A 28 -5.98 -5.14 22.27
C GLY A 28 -6.14 -3.84 21.49
N SER A 29 -5.90 -2.73 22.17
CA SER A 29 -5.90 -1.39 21.58
C SER A 29 -4.48 -0.95 21.22
N TYR A 30 -4.31 -0.37 20.03
CA TYR A 30 -3.05 0.07 19.47
C TYR A 30 -3.15 1.50 18.92
N LYS A 31 -2.00 2.13 18.72
CA LYS A 31 -1.86 3.38 18.00
C LYS A 31 -1.90 3.06 16.51
N LEU A 32 -3.08 3.23 15.91
CA LEU A 32 -3.35 2.88 14.52
C LEU A 32 -3.68 4.11 13.66
N ASN A 33 -3.39 5.33 14.10
CA ASN A 33 -3.65 6.51 13.27
C ASN A 33 -2.44 6.73 12.35
N ILE A 34 -2.71 6.89 11.05
CA ILE A 34 -1.70 7.33 10.07
C ILE A 34 -1.30 8.76 10.40
N ASN A 35 0.01 9.03 10.37
CA ASN A 35 0.58 10.30 10.77
C ASN A 35 -0.01 11.48 9.96
N THR A 36 -0.40 12.56 10.66
CA THR A 36 -0.96 13.77 10.06
C THR A 36 0.09 14.76 9.57
N GLU A 37 1.31 14.69 10.09
CA GLU A 37 2.40 15.62 9.80
C GLU A 37 3.17 15.24 8.52
N PHE A 38 3.31 13.95 8.24
CA PHE A 38 4.11 13.47 7.12
C PHE A 38 3.36 12.39 6.33
N ARG A 39 3.52 12.42 5.00
CA ARG A 39 3.07 11.35 4.11
C ARG A 39 4.02 10.15 4.23
N PRO A 40 3.53 8.91 4.35
CA PRO A 40 4.39 7.72 4.31
C PRO A 40 5.28 7.71 3.07
N SER A 41 6.51 7.22 3.22
CA SER A 41 7.43 7.05 2.10
C SER A 41 6.84 6.14 1.02
N VAL A 42 7.25 6.37 -0.23
CA VAL A 42 6.85 5.51 -1.35
C VAL A 42 7.57 4.16 -1.16
N PRO A 43 6.87 3.02 -1.10
CA PRO A 43 7.51 1.72 -0.92
C PRO A 43 8.20 1.21 -2.20
N TYR A 44 7.91 1.84 -3.34
CA TYR A 44 8.39 1.45 -4.66
C TYR A 44 9.67 2.19 -5.08
N PRO A 45 10.52 1.59 -5.93
CA PRO A 45 11.69 2.25 -6.50
C PRO A 45 11.33 3.51 -7.30
N SER A 46 12.31 4.38 -7.46
CA SER A 46 12.23 5.52 -8.38
C SER A 46 12.03 5.05 -9.82
N ILE A 47 11.31 5.85 -10.59
CA ILE A 47 11.05 5.59 -12.01
C ILE A 47 12.07 6.38 -12.83
N GLN A 48 12.62 5.77 -13.87
CA GLN A 48 13.53 6.46 -14.79
C GLN A 48 12.81 7.57 -15.56
N ASN A 49 13.56 8.55 -16.04
CA ASN A 49 13.02 9.60 -16.89
C ASN A 49 12.56 9.04 -18.23
N TYR A 50 11.67 9.77 -18.88
CA TYR A 50 11.18 9.50 -20.22
C TYR A 50 11.73 10.50 -21.23
N ASN A 51 11.75 10.11 -22.51
CA ASN A 51 11.90 11.06 -23.61
C ASN A 51 10.68 11.99 -23.70
N GLN A 52 10.80 13.08 -24.47
CA GLN A 52 9.73 14.06 -24.63
C GLN A 52 8.42 13.46 -25.20
N ASP A 53 8.50 12.43 -26.01
CA ASP A 53 7.30 11.77 -26.55
C ASP A 53 6.66 10.76 -25.58
N LEU A 54 7.25 10.57 -24.39
CA LEU A 54 6.82 9.61 -23.37
C LEU A 54 6.75 8.15 -23.86
N THR A 55 7.55 7.79 -24.85
CA THR A 55 7.56 6.46 -25.48
C THR A 55 8.69 5.56 -25.01
N ARG A 56 9.74 6.12 -24.40
CA ARG A 56 10.92 5.38 -23.94
C ARG A 56 11.41 5.92 -22.59
N GLN A 57 11.78 5.00 -21.71
CA GLN A 57 12.44 5.30 -20.44
C GLN A 57 13.95 5.09 -20.53
N GLY A 58 14.73 5.83 -19.75
CA GLY A 58 16.18 5.68 -19.71
C GLY A 58 16.91 6.81 -18.99
N THR A 59 18.22 6.89 -19.26
CA THR A 59 19.13 7.91 -18.72
C THR A 59 19.89 8.55 -19.88
N GLY A 60 20.22 9.83 -19.78
CA GLY A 60 20.90 10.55 -20.86
C GLY A 60 20.26 11.89 -21.19
N ARG A 61 20.76 12.55 -22.23
CA ARG A 61 20.31 13.90 -22.65
C ARG A 61 18.94 13.87 -23.30
N GLU A 62 18.52 12.73 -23.81
CA GLU A 62 17.24 12.50 -24.47
C GLU A 62 16.09 12.15 -23.51
N PHE A 63 16.39 11.80 -22.26
CA PHE A 63 15.41 11.44 -21.23
C PHE A 63 15.20 12.59 -20.24
N THR A 64 14.54 13.65 -20.72
CA THR A 64 14.39 14.93 -20.02
C THR A 64 13.15 15.02 -19.14
N VAL A 65 12.19 14.11 -19.29
CA VAL A 65 10.90 14.18 -18.59
C VAL A 65 10.95 13.34 -17.32
N GLY A 66 10.97 14.01 -16.17
CA GLY A 66 10.77 13.34 -14.89
C GLY A 66 9.33 12.87 -14.75
N VAL A 67 9.15 11.64 -14.25
CA VAL A 67 7.82 11.04 -14.01
C VAL A 67 7.66 10.65 -12.54
N SER A 68 6.42 10.58 -12.10
CA SER A 68 6.05 10.20 -10.74
C SER A 68 4.79 9.32 -10.72
N ARG A 69 4.53 8.69 -9.58
CA ARG A 69 3.25 8.04 -9.29
C ARG A 69 2.29 9.10 -8.78
N HIS A 70 1.14 9.22 -9.41
CA HIS A 70 0.11 10.21 -9.11
C HIS A 70 -1.07 9.54 -8.42
N HIS A 71 -1.53 10.14 -7.34
CA HIS A 71 -2.75 9.72 -6.63
C HIS A 71 -3.99 10.17 -7.39
N ILE A 72 -4.96 9.27 -7.55
CA ILE A 72 -6.27 9.64 -8.11
C ILE A 72 -7.18 10.17 -7.01
N ILE A 73 -7.34 9.38 -5.93
CA ILE A 73 -7.85 9.87 -4.65
C ILE A 73 -6.66 10.40 -3.86
N PRO A 74 -6.65 11.69 -3.47
CA PRO A 74 -5.51 12.29 -2.81
C PRO A 74 -5.24 11.64 -1.46
N PHE A 75 -3.96 11.56 -1.07
CA PHE A 75 -3.54 10.91 0.17
C PHE A 75 -4.25 11.50 1.40
N ASN A 76 -4.46 12.82 1.43
CA ASN A 76 -5.18 13.47 2.52
C ASN A 76 -6.60 12.92 2.71
N ARG A 77 -7.32 12.57 1.62
CA ARG A 77 -8.64 11.93 1.71
C ARG A 77 -8.53 10.51 2.27
N LEU A 78 -7.58 9.72 1.78
CA LEU A 78 -7.35 8.34 2.25
C LEU A 78 -7.00 8.28 3.73
N ARG A 79 -6.12 9.19 4.18
CA ARG A 79 -5.69 9.31 5.58
C ARG A 79 -6.85 9.72 6.47
N SER A 80 -7.57 10.79 6.13
CA SER A 80 -8.70 11.27 6.92
C SER A 80 -9.79 10.21 7.04
N PHE A 81 -10.08 9.49 5.96
CA PHE A 81 -11.01 8.36 6.00
C PHE A 81 -10.54 7.27 6.96
N TYR A 82 -9.31 6.78 6.80
CA TYR A 82 -8.78 5.70 7.64
C TYR A 82 -8.76 6.09 9.13
N ASN A 83 -8.19 7.26 9.46
CA ASN A 83 -8.14 7.76 10.83
C ASN A 83 -9.54 7.91 11.43
N ARG A 84 -10.51 8.41 10.65
CA ARG A 84 -11.90 8.51 11.11
C ARG A 84 -12.54 7.14 11.37
N VAL A 85 -12.22 6.11 10.57
CA VAL A 85 -12.66 4.72 10.82
C VAL A 85 -12.04 4.16 12.11
N VAL A 86 -10.76 4.45 12.35
CA VAL A 86 -10.04 4.05 13.57
C VAL A 86 -10.65 4.72 14.81
N GLU A 87 -10.84 6.04 14.77
CA GLU A 87 -11.43 6.85 15.84
C GLU A 87 -12.85 6.39 16.21
N ASN A 88 -13.68 6.09 15.20
CA ASN A 88 -15.04 5.60 15.41
C ASN A 88 -15.08 4.09 15.79
N ASN A 89 -13.93 3.42 15.91
CA ASN A 89 -13.82 1.98 16.17
C ASN A 89 -14.61 1.12 15.14
N ARG A 90 -14.55 1.52 13.86
CA ARG A 90 -15.29 0.92 12.74
C ARG A 90 -14.43 0.08 11.79
N LEU A 91 -13.19 -0.27 12.17
CA LEU A 91 -12.28 -1.05 11.31
C LEU A 91 -12.90 -2.36 10.80
N ARG A 92 -13.71 -3.04 11.63
CA ARG A 92 -14.45 -4.24 11.23
C ARG A 92 -15.43 -4.02 10.08
N ASN A 93 -15.96 -2.81 9.92
CA ASN A 93 -16.90 -2.48 8.85
C ASN A 93 -16.25 -2.49 7.46
N ILE A 94 -14.92 -2.37 7.40
CA ILE A 94 -14.15 -2.44 6.14
C ILE A 94 -13.32 -3.73 6.03
N ASN A 95 -13.75 -4.81 6.71
CA ASN A 95 -13.03 -6.09 6.74
C ASN A 95 -12.77 -6.69 5.35
N SER A 96 -13.69 -6.54 4.38
CA SER A 96 -13.47 -7.09 3.04
C SER A 96 -12.26 -6.44 2.37
N PHE A 97 -12.08 -5.12 2.56
CA PHE A 97 -10.90 -4.41 2.06
C PHE A 97 -9.64 -4.95 2.71
N PHE A 98 -9.59 -5.05 4.04
CA PHE A 98 -8.40 -5.56 4.74
C PHE A 98 -8.03 -6.99 4.34
N THR A 99 -9.03 -7.83 4.08
CA THR A 99 -8.81 -9.20 3.60
C THR A 99 -8.14 -9.18 2.22
N VAL A 100 -8.69 -8.44 1.25
CA VAL A 100 -8.10 -8.35 -0.10
C VAL A 100 -6.72 -7.70 -0.05
N TYR A 101 -6.58 -6.60 0.69
CA TYR A 101 -5.33 -5.89 0.89
C TYR A 101 -4.23 -6.82 1.44
N SER A 102 -4.52 -7.55 2.51
CA SER A 102 -3.55 -8.45 3.15
C SER A 102 -3.07 -9.57 2.22
N ASN A 103 -3.96 -10.07 1.36
CA ASN A 103 -3.68 -11.16 0.43
C ASN A 103 -2.89 -10.69 -0.81
N ASN A 104 -2.95 -9.40 -1.14
CA ASN A 104 -2.26 -8.84 -2.30
C ASN A 104 -1.01 -8.02 -1.94
N LEU A 105 -0.67 -7.85 -0.65
CA LEU A 105 0.45 -7.00 -0.23
C LEU A 105 1.78 -7.42 -0.88
N ALA A 106 2.10 -8.71 -0.87
CA ALA A 106 3.28 -9.25 -1.52
C ALA A 106 3.25 -9.05 -3.04
N SER A 107 2.06 -9.11 -3.65
CA SER A 107 1.86 -8.81 -5.08
C SER A 107 2.07 -7.32 -5.41
N TYR A 108 1.71 -6.41 -4.50
CA TYR A 108 2.02 -4.99 -4.67
C TYR A 108 3.52 -4.75 -4.64
N ALA A 109 4.23 -5.42 -3.73
CA ALA A 109 5.68 -5.33 -3.62
C ALA A 109 6.38 -5.87 -4.89
N SER A 110 6.10 -7.11 -5.30
CA SER A 110 6.67 -7.72 -6.50
C SER A 110 6.41 -6.90 -7.76
N SER A 111 5.15 -6.62 -8.08
CA SER A 111 4.79 -5.86 -9.29
C SER A 111 5.25 -4.40 -9.24
N GLY A 112 5.58 -3.89 -8.05
CA GLY A 112 6.19 -2.59 -7.84
C GLY A 112 7.71 -2.58 -7.95
N GLY A 113 8.37 -3.72 -8.20
CA GLY A 113 9.82 -3.85 -8.28
C GLY A 113 10.52 -3.80 -6.92
N VAL A 114 9.81 -4.12 -5.84
CA VAL A 114 10.35 -4.11 -4.48
C VAL A 114 11.06 -5.43 -4.18
N ASP A 115 12.26 -5.36 -3.59
CA ASP A 115 12.99 -6.54 -3.14
C ASP A 115 12.34 -7.16 -1.89
N CYS A 116 11.54 -8.21 -2.11
CA CYS A 116 10.86 -8.95 -1.05
C CYS A 116 11.81 -9.69 -0.11
N ASN A 117 13.07 -9.96 -0.48
CA ASN A 117 14.03 -10.55 0.45
C ASN A 117 14.38 -9.57 1.58
N ARG A 118 14.30 -8.27 1.30
CA ARG A 118 14.57 -7.21 2.27
C ARG A 118 13.37 -6.87 3.14
N LEU A 119 12.16 -6.92 2.58
CA LEU A 119 10.92 -6.56 3.29
C LEU A 119 10.10 -7.77 3.79
N GLY A 120 10.56 -9.00 3.59
CA GLY A 120 9.71 -10.20 3.72
C GLY A 120 8.89 -10.28 5.02
N ASN A 121 9.54 -10.14 6.17
CA ASN A 121 8.85 -10.15 7.47
C ASN A 121 7.93 -8.94 7.65
N ASP A 122 8.32 -7.76 7.19
CA ASP A 122 7.52 -6.53 7.29
C ASP A 122 6.22 -6.65 6.47
N LEU A 123 6.27 -7.33 5.32
CA LEU A 123 5.10 -7.62 4.49
C LEU A 123 4.15 -8.59 5.21
N ILE A 124 4.68 -9.66 5.81
CA ILE A 124 3.87 -10.62 6.59
C ILE A 124 3.22 -9.92 7.79
N ASP A 125 3.97 -9.11 8.52
CA ASP A 125 3.47 -8.35 9.68
C ASP A 125 2.39 -7.35 9.28
N ALA A 126 2.58 -6.59 8.19
CA ALA A 126 1.57 -5.68 7.66
C ALA A 126 0.30 -6.40 7.19
N SER A 127 0.43 -7.58 6.55
CA SER A 127 -0.71 -8.41 6.17
C SER A 127 -1.46 -8.97 7.38
N ASN A 128 -0.74 -9.46 8.39
CA ASN A 128 -1.31 -9.92 9.66
C ASN A 128 -2.04 -8.80 10.38
N LEU A 129 -1.43 -7.62 10.41
CA LEU A 129 -2.00 -6.41 10.98
C LEU A 129 -3.32 -6.03 10.29
N ALA A 130 -3.37 -6.02 8.95
CA ALA A 130 -4.59 -5.75 8.21
C ALA A 130 -5.71 -6.74 8.57
N LEU A 131 -5.42 -8.06 8.59
CA LEU A 131 -6.40 -9.07 9.00
C LEU A 131 -6.86 -8.90 10.45
N ALA A 132 -5.95 -8.51 11.35
CA ALA A 132 -6.26 -8.25 12.74
C ALA A 132 -7.19 -7.04 12.92
N GLN A 133 -6.98 -5.98 12.13
CA GLN A 133 -7.89 -4.82 12.08
C GLN A 133 -9.27 -5.22 11.56
N GLY A 134 -9.33 -5.96 10.44
CA GLY A 134 -10.57 -6.39 9.81
C GLY A 134 -11.40 -7.35 10.66
N SER A 135 -10.77 -8.29 11.38
CA SER A 135 -11.49 -9.14 12.33
C SER A 135 -11.78 -8.44 13.66
N GLY A 136 -11.28 -7.21 13.84
CA GLY A 136 -11.21 -6.46 15.11
C GLY A 136 -10.64 -7.27 16.26
N TRP A 137 -9.59 -8.04 15.97
CA TRP A 137 -8.69 -8.60 16.96
C TRP A 137 -7.92 -7.48 17.66
N ILE A 138 -7.59 -6.44 16.88
CA ILE A 138 -7.07 -5.18 17.39
C ILE A 138 -8.03 -4.03 17.07
N ARG A 139 -7.89 -2.93 17.80
CA ARG A 139 -8.65 -1.69 17.62
C ARG A 139 -7.77 -0.47 17.84
N GLY A 140 -8.24 0.69 17.39
CA GLY A 140 -7.60 1.98 17.68
C GLY A 140 -7.72 2.41 19.14
N GLY A 141 -7.11 3.55 19.45
CA GLY A 141 -7.24 4.22 20.75
C GLY A 141 -6.30 3.70 21.85
N GLY A 142 -5.22 3.01 21.50
CA GLY A 142 -4.13 2.69 22.43
C GLY A 142 -2.87 3.51 22.14
N ASP A 143 -1.91 3.48 23.06
CA ASP A 143 -0.59 4.12 22.91
C ASP A 143 0.48 3.16 22.39
N ARG A 144 0.15 1.88 22.26
CA ARG A 144 1.07 0.83 21.82
C ARG A 144 1.20 0.82 20.31
N PHE A 145 2.43 0.92 19.82
CA PHE A 145 2.74 0.64 18.42
C PHE A 145 2.69 -0.87 18.16
N THR A 146 2.49 -1.23 16.90
CA THR A 146 2.49 -2.62 16.41
C THR A 146 3.51 -2.75 15.29
N SER A 147 4.18 -3.90 15.22
CA SER A 147 5.02 -4.20 14.06
C SER A 147 4.16 -4.22 12.78
N GLY A 148 4.81 -3.92 11.65
CA GLY A 148 4.16 -3.84 10.34
C GLY A 148 3.26 -2.62 10.12
N PHE A 149 3.03 -1.73 11.10
CA PHE A 149 2.18 -0.54 10.89
C PHE A 149 2.77 0.40 9.83
N ASP A 150 4.07 0.66 9.88
CA ASP A 150 4.77 1.51 8.91
C ASP A 150 4.63 0.96 7.48
N THR A 151 4.84 -0.34 7.30
CA THR A 151 4.68 -1.00 5.99
C THR A 151 3.22 -1.02 5.54
N PHE A 152 2.29 -1.26 6.47
CA PHE A 152 0.86 -1.15 6.21
C PHE A 152 0.47 0.25 5.72
N GLU A 153 0.91 1.32 6.40
CA GLU A 153 0.56 2.68 5.98
C GLU A 153 1.22 3.07 4.66
N GLN A 154 2.45 2.62 4.38
CA GLN A 154 3.12 2.85 3.10
C GLN A 154 2.32 2.25 1.94
N PHE A 155 1.96 0.96 2.01
CA PHE A 155 1.21 0.31 0.94
C PHE A 155 -0.27 0.72 0.90
N TYR A 156 -0.86 1.14 2.03
CA TYR A 156 -2.19 1.75 2.04
C TYR A 156 -2.18 3.11 1.34
N ALA A 157 -1.22 3.97 1.67
CA ALA A 157 -1.07 5.29 1.07
C ALA A 157 -0.76 5.19 -0.43
N TRP A 158 0.03 4.19 -0.82
CA TRP A 158 0.48 3.98 -2.20
C TRP A 158 -0.18 2.75 -2.85
N LEU A 159 -1.48 2.55 -2.61
CA LEU A 159 -2.24 1.42 -3.15
C LEU A 159 -2.26 1.45 -4.70
N PRO A 160 -1.81 0.39 -5.39
CA PRO A 160 -1.64 0.42 -6.86
C PRO A 160 -2.91 0.78 -7.64
N GLY A 161 -4.07 0.31 -7.18
CA GLY A 161 -5.37 0.67 -7.75
C GLY A 161 -5.66 2.17 -7.80
N ASN A 162 -5.07 2.96 -6.91
CA ASN A 162 -5.28 4.40 -6.80
C ASN A 162 -4.19 5.23 -7.48
N LEU A 163 -3.25 4.60 -8.20
CA LEU A 163 -2.06 5.25 -8.71
C LEU A 163 -1.91 5.08 -10.22
N PHE A 164 -1.45 6.12 -10.91
CA PHE A 164 -0.93 6.02 -12.27
C PHE A 164 0.44 6.66 -12.42
N ILE A 165 1.20 6.28 -13.44
CA ILE A 165 2.49 6.90 -13.77
C ILE A 165 2.29 7.99 -14.83
N GLY A 166 2.87 9.16 -14.58
CA GLY A 166 2.79 10.31 -15.48
C GLY A 166 3.93 11.31 -15.27
N PRO A 167 4.09 12.30 -16.17
CA PRO A 167 4.99 13.43 -15.95
C PRO A 167 4.81 14.04 -14.56
N ASN A 168 5.89 14.44 -13.90
CA ASN A 168 5.81 15.00 -12.55
C ASN A 168 5.05 16.34 -12.51
N GLY A 169 4.63 16.79 -11.33
CA GLY A 169 3.83 18.02 -11.18
C GLY A 169 4.48 19.28 -11.78
N THR A 170 5.82 19.39 -11.74
CA THR A 170 6.53 20.52 -12.38
C THR A 170 6.40 20.52 -13.90
N SER A 171 6.21 19.34 -14.51
CA SER A 171 6.04 19.15 -15.95
C SER A 171 4.56 19.13 -16.37
N ARG A 172 3.63 19.12 -15.40
CA ARG A 172 2.19 19.12 -15.64
C ARG A 172 1.60 20.53 -15.57
N SER A 173 0.56 20.77 -16.37
CA SER A 173 -0.27 21.97 -16.29
C SER A 173 -1.61 21.75 -15.61
N ASP A 174 -1.96 20.49 -15.33
CA ASP A 174 -3.27 20.05 -14.83
C ASP A 174 -3.15 19.18 -13.55
N ASP A 175 -2.01 19.24 -12.86
CA ASP A 175 -1.82 18.50 -11.60
C ASP A 175 -2.83 19.02 -10.55
N PRO A 176 -3.67 18.15 -9.96
CA PRO A 176 -4.67 18.55 -8.97
C PRO A 176 -4.08 18.80 -7.56
N ASP A 177 -2.77 18.60 -7.36
CA ASP A 177 -2.10 18.65 -6.07
C ASP A 177 -2.74 17.71 -5.03
N GLU A 178 -3.58 18.27 -4.15
CA GLU A 178 -4.26 17.57 -3.05
C GLU A 178 -5.76 17.31 -3.34
N GLU A 179 -6.21 17.61 -4.55
CA GLU A 179 -7.56 17.34 -5.01
C GLU A 179 -7.66 16.01 -5.79
N PHE A 180 -8.90 15.61 -6.10
CA PHE A 180 -9.16 14.42 -6.91
C PHE A 180 -8.73 14.62 -8.36
N GLU A 181 -8.04 13.63 -8.94
CA GLU A 181 -7.61 13.65 -10.34
C GLU A 181 -8.78 13.47 -11.30
N SER A 182 -9.46 14.58 -11.60
CA SER A 182 -10.71 14.61 -12.37
C SER A 182 -10.58 14.12 -13.82
N ASN A 183 -9.37 14.09 -14.39
CA ASN A 183 -9.13 13.64 -15.77
C ASN A 183 -8.56 12.21 -15.86
N ALA A 184 -8.43 11.48 -14.74
CA ALA A 184 -7.82 10.15 -14.73
C ALA A 184 -8.56 9.10 -15.59
N ALA A 185 -9.80 9.35 -16.02
CA ALA A 185 -10.60 8.45 -16.85
C ALA A 185 -9.88 8.00 -18.15
N VAL A 186 -9.05 8.88 -18.74
CA VAL A 186 -8.28 8.53 -19.94
C VAL A 186 -7.20 7.47 -19.64
N VAL A 187 -6.70 7.42 -18.41
CA VAL A 187 -5.66 6.48 -17.96
C VAL A 187 -6.27 5.19 -17.42
N VAL A 188 -7.27 5.31 -16.54
CA VAL A 188 -7.81 4.15 -15.81
C VAL A 188 -9.04 3.50 -16.47
N GLY A 189 -9.61 4.17 -17.48
CA GLY A 189 -10.87 3.79 -18.12
C GLY A 189 -12.10 4.26 -17.34
N ASN A 190 -13.24 4.38 -18.04
CA ASN A 190 -14.46 4.94 -17.49
C ASN A 190 -14.98 4.18 -16.25
N GLU A 191 -15.01 2.86 -16.30
CA GLU A 191 -15.55 2.03 -15.21
C GLU A 191 -14.76 2.20 -13.89
N ASN A 192 -13.43 2.13 -13.98
CA ASN A 192 -12.57 2.33 -12.81
C ASN A 192 -12.63 3.77 -12.31
N PHE A 193 -12.75 4.74 -13.21
CA PHE A 193 -12.89 6.13 -12.83
C PHE A 193 -14.21 6.41 -12.09
N GLU A 194 -15.33 5.82 -12.52
CA GLU A 194 -16.60 5.90 -11.82
C GLU A 194 -16.53 5.28 -10.41
N LEU A 195 -15.84 4.14 -10.29
CA LEU A 195 -15.56 3.51 -8.99
C LEU A 195 -14.76 4.44 -8.08
N LEU A 196 -13.65 5.00 -8.57
CA LEU A 196 -12.79 5.92 -7.82
C LEU A 196 -13.51 7.20 -7.42
N SER A 197 -14.32 7.77 -8.32
CA SER A 197 -15.12 8.97 -8.07
C SER A 197 -16.19 8.73 -7.01
N ARG A 198 -16.91 7.60 -7.08
CA ARG A 198 -17.88 7.19 -6.05
C ARG A 198 -17.20 6.95 -4.71
N LEU A 199 -16.06 6.26 -4.71
CA LEU A 199 -15.28 6.00 -3.50
C LEU A 199 -14.83 7.30 -2.83
N ASN A 200 -14.23 8.23 -3.59
CA ASN A 200 -13.81 9.55 -3.11
C ASN A 200 -14.98 10.32 -2.46
N ARG A 201 -16.12 10.38 -3.15
CA ARG A 201 -17.32 11.05 -2.64
C ARG A 201 -17.85 10.40 -1.35
N ASN A 202 -17.86 9.08 -1.28
CA ASN A 202 -18.32 8.37 -0.10
C ASN A 202 -17.35 8.54 1.07
N MET A 203 -16.03 8.45 0.85
CA MET A 203 -15.03 8.77 1.88
C MET A 203 -15.21 10.19 2.42
N ARG A 204 -15.49 11.15 1.53
CA ARG A 204 -15.82 12.52 1.92
C ARG A 204 -17.04 12.58 2.85
N ARG A 205 -18.16 11.99 2.44
CA ARG A 205 -19.40 11.95 3.25
C ARG A 205 -19.17 11.31 4.61
N TYR A 206 -18.42 10.20 4.67
CA TYR A 206 -18.11 9.56 5.95
C TYR A 206 -17.28 10.46 6.87
N VAL A 207 -16.29 11.16 6.33
CA VAL A 207 -15.40 12.04 7.11
C VAL A 207 -16.09 13.32 7.56
N GLU A 208 -16.84 13.97 6.66
CA GLU A 208 -17.39 15.31 6.88
C GLU A 208 -18.79 15.28 7.52
N GLU A 209 -19.60 14.25 7.25
CA GLU A 209 -20.99 14.14 7.69
C GLU A 209 -21.20 13.03 8.72
N ASP A 210 -20.15 12.27 9.08
CA ASP A 210 -20.21 11.07 9.93
C ASP A 210 -21.21 10.01 9.41
N ASP A 211 -21.43 9.99 8.09
CA ASP A 211 -22.42 9.11 7.46
C ASP A 211 -21.93 7.66 7.42
N GLY A 212 -22.22 6.90 8.49
CA GLY A 212 -21.88 5.48 8.57
C GLY A 212 -22.56 4.59 7.51
N SER A 213 -23.62 5.07 6.84
CA SER A 213 -24.35 4.27 5.84
C SER A 213 -23.52 3.97 4.59
N VAL A 214 -22.53 4.81 4.29
CA VAL A 214 -21.66 4.63 3.11
C VAL A 214 -20.52 3.63 3.33
N LEU A 215 -20.27 3.17 4.57
CA LEU A 215 -19.11 2.30 4.90
C LEU A 215 -19.11 0.98 4.12
N ASN A 216 -20.27 0.34 3.92
CA ASN A 216 -20.34 -0.89 3.14
C ASN A 216 -19.95 -0.66 1.66
N GLY A 217 -20.41 0.46 1.09
CA GLY A 217 -20.03 0.86 -0.27
C GLY A 217 -18.55 1.19 -0.38
N ILE A 218 -18.00 1.91 0.60
CA ILE A 218 -16.56 2.19 0.68
C ILE A 218 -15.76 0.89 0.78
N SER A 219 -16.16 -0.05 1.65
CA SER A 219 -15.49 -1.34 1.80
C SER A 219 -15.46 -2.10 0.48
N ALA A 220 -16.59 -2.16 -0.23
CA ALA A 220 -16.69 -2.85 -1.51
C ALA A 220 -15.81 -2.20 -2.60
N ASP A 221 -15.86 -0.87 -2.73
CA ASP A 221 -15.08 -0.14 -3.72
C ASP A 221 -13.57 -0.20 -3.41
N LEU A 222 -13.16 -0.07 -2.14
CA LEU A 222 -11.77 -0.28 -1.72
C LEU A 222 -11.30 -1.71 -1.96
N SER A 223 -12.16 -2.70 -1.73
CA SER A 223 -11.82 -4.12 -2.00
C SER A 223 -11.52 -4.33 -3.49
N ARG A 224 -12.37 -3.78 -4.37
CA ARG A 224 -12.15 -3.83 -5.83
C ARG A 224 -10.87 -3.10 -6.22
N LEU A 225 -10.62 -1.93 -5.63
CA LEU A 225 -9.41 -1.16 -5.87
C LEU A 225 -8.14 -1.94 -5.48
N ALA A 226 -8.20 -2.62 -4.34
CA ALA A 226 -7.12 -3.47 -3.82
C ALA A 226 -6.92 -4.76 -4.62
N GLN A 227 -7.81 -5.14 -5.54
CA GLN A 227 -7.56 -6.28 -6.43
C GLN A 227 -6.51 -5.96 -7.50
N ARG A 228 -6.35 -4.69 -7.85
CA ARG A 228 -5.33 -4.27 -8.80
C ARG A 228 -3.97 -4.32 -8.13
N ARG A 229 -3.09 -5.17 -8.66
CA ARG A 229 -1.76 -5.44 -8.09
C ARG A 229 -0.71 -4.44 -8.55
N SER A 230 -0.85 -3.87 -9.74
CA SER A 230 0.12 -2.96 -10.36
C SER A 230 -0.43 -1.55 -10.58
N VAL A 231 0.46 -0.56 -10.61
CA VAL A 231 0.10 0.85 -10.91
C VAL A 231 -0.38 0.95 -12.36
N TYR A 232 -1.24 1.92 -12.71
CA TYR A 232 -1.55 2.16 -14.13
C TYR A 232 -0.29 2.70 -14.84
N PRO A 233 0.22 2.01 -15.89
CA PRO A 233 1.45 2.39 -16.54
C PRO A 233 1.27 3.71 -17.30
N LEU A 234 2.39 4.39 -17.55
CA LEU A 234 2.39 5.55 -18.44
C LEU A 234 2.07 5.09 -19.86
N GLN A 235 1.11 5.76 -20.49
CA GLN A 235 0.77 5.57 -21.89
C GLN A 235 0.85 6.90 -22.61
N ALA A 236 1.79 7.08 -23.54
CA ALA A 236 2.01 8.34 -24.25
C ALA A 236 0.72 8.89 -24.89
N GLN A 237 -0.15 8.02 -25.39
CA GLN A 237 -1.43 8.39 -25.99
C GLN A 237 -2.42 9.09 -25.04
N ASP A 238 -2.20 9.06 -23.73
CA ASP A 238 -3.10 9.66 -22.72
C ASP A 238 -2.73 11.10 -22.40
N TRP A 239 -1.56 11.53 -22.87
CA TRP A 239 -0.99 12.82 -22.59
C TRP A 239 -0.95 13.68 -23.85
N GLU A 240 -1.08 14.99 -23.66
CA GLU A 240 -0.80 15.97 -24.70
C GLU A 240 0.18 17.01 -24.17
N TYR A 241 1.12 17.41 -25.04
CA TYR A 241 2.14 18.41 -24.72
C TYR A 241 1.70 19.77 -25.28
N VAL A 242 1.34 20.69 -24.39
CA VAL A 242 0.77 21.99 -24.72
C VAL A 242 1.53 23.07 -23.95
N ASN A 243 2.04 24.07 -24.68
CA ASN A 243 2.75 25.22 -24.09
C ASN A 243 3.91 24.83 -23.16
N GLY A 244 4.68 23.82 -23.53
CA GLY A 244 5.85 23.39 -22.77
C GLY A 244 5.55 22.46 -21.59
N LYS A 245 4.28 22.08 -21.37
CA LYS A 245 3.85 21.22 -20.27
C LYS A 245 2.94 20.09 -20.77
N TYR A 246 2.88 19.01 -20.01
CA TYR A 246 1.95 17.91 -20.24
C TYR A 246 0.61 18.17 -19.53
N ARG A 247 -0.43 17.59 -20.07
CA ARG A 247 -1.72 17.38 -19.38
C ARG A 247 -2.37 16.10 -19.88
N LEU A 248 -3.27 15.55 -19.07
CA LEU A 248 -4.11 14.45 -19.51
C LEU A 248 -5.05 14.94 -20.60
N LYS A 249 -5.22 14.10 -21.63
CA LYS A 249 -6.25 14.35 -22.65
C LYS A 249 -7.63 14.31 -22.01
N ARG A 250 -8.54 15.12 -22.56
CA ARG A 250 -9.95 15.09 -22.15
C ARG A 250 -10.67 13.92 -22.78
N GLY A 251 -11.60 13.34 -22.04
CA GLY A 251 -12.40 12.20 -22.47
C GLY A 251 -12.04 10.93 -21.72
N GLY A 252 -12.87 9.92 -21.88
CA GLY A 252 -12.67 8.60 -21.29
C GLY A 252 -12.35 7.57 -22.36
N LYS A 253 -11.63 6.51 -21.99
CA LYS A 253 -11.53 5.32 -22.82
C LYS A 253 -12.67 4.37 -22.47
N GLU A 254 -13.30 3.78 -23.48
CA GLU A 254 -14.06 2.56 -23.27
C GLU A 254 -13.12 1.50 -22.68
N SER A 255 -13.60 0.77 -21.69
CA SER A 255 -12.79 -0.22 -20.97
C SER A 255 -12.36 -1.32 -21.94
N LEU A 256 -11.11 -1.30 -22.39
CA LEU A 256 -10.44 -2.53 -22.76
C LEU A 256 -10.11 -3.20 -21.43
N ILE A 257 -10.92 -4.18 -21.02
CA ILE A 257 -10.60 -5.09 -19.93
C ILE A 257 -9.39 -5.93 -20.39
N GLY A 258 -8.22 -5.30 -20.39
CA GLY A 258 -6.94 -5.91 -20.63
C GLY A 258 -6.28 -6.07 -19.27
N VAL A 259 -6.50 -7.21 -18.64
CA VAL A 259 -5.63 -7.72 -17.58
C VAL A 259 -4.35 -8.16 -18.28
N ASP A 260 -3.57 -7.23 -18.83
CA ASP A 260 -2.27 -7.55 -19.40
C ASP A 260 -1.21 -7.19 -18.36
N ASN A 261 -1.01 -8.13 -17.43
CA ASN A 261 0.10 -8.14 -16.49
C ASN A 261 1.34 -8.72 -17.19
N SER A 262 1.76 -8.13 -18.31
CA SER A 262 2.98 -8.54 -19.00
C SER A 262 4.11 -7.56 -18.70
N TYR A 263 4.54 -7.50 -17.43
CA TYR A 263 5.89 -7.05 -17.08
C TYR A 263 6.32 -7.72 -15.77
N ASP A 264 7.45 -8.42 -15.82
CA ASP A 264 8.21 -9.06 -14.72
C ASP A 264 7.76 -10.42 -14.15
N ASP A 265 7.89 -11.46 -14.99
CA ASP A 265 7.84 -12.89 -14.61
C ASP A 265 9.07 -13.34 -13.76
N TYR A 266 10.08 -12.47 -13.54
CA TYR A 266 11.33 -12.84 -12.86
C TYR A 266 11.39 -12.46 -11.37
N LEU A 267 10.56 -11.50 -10.92
CA LEU A 267 10.48 -11.08 -9.50
C LEU A 267 9.34 -11.75 -8.73
N GLU A 268 8.42 -12.46 -9.39
CA GLU A 268 7.28 -13.13 -8.74
C GLU A 268 7.76 -14.16 -7.68
N SER A 269 8.79 -14.96 -7.99
CA SER A 269 9.18 -16.09 -7.14
C SER A 269 9.57 -15.76 -5.69
N ALA A 270 10.13 -14.58 -5.41
CA ALA A 270 10.57 -14.22 -4.05
C ALA A 270 9.44 -13.70 -3.16
N CYS A 271 8.36 -13.20 -3.76
CA CYS A 271 7.23 -12.63 -3.03
C CYS A 271 6.07 -13.63 -2.87
N ASP A 272 5.98 -14.65 -3.73
CA ASP A 272 4.85 -15.60 -3.78
C ASP A 272 4.65 -16.42 -2.50
N ASP A 273 5.73 -16.65 -1.75
CA ASP A 273 5.72 -17.39 -0.49
C ASP A 273 5.35 -16.54 0.72
N LEU A 274 5.28 -15.21 0.57
CA LEU A 274 4.96 -14.29 1.66
C LEU A 274 3.45 -14.23 1.89
N ARG A 275 2.97 -15.06 2.83
CA ARG A 275 1.55 -15.14 3.21
C ARG A 275 1.33 -14.72 4.65
N PRO A 276 0.18 -14.09 4.97
CA PRO A 276 -0.17 -13.80 6.35
C PRO A 276 -0.25 -15.10 7.17
N THR A 277 0.30 -15.04 8.38
CA THR A 277 0.31 -16.13 9.38
C THR A 277 -0.70 -15.87 10.51
N PHE A 278 -1.67 -14.98 10.30
CA PHE A 278 -2.56 -14.49 11.35
C PHE A 278 -3.35 -15.59 12.09
N ASP A 279 -3.71 -16.69 11.42
CA ASP A 279 -4.37 -17.81 12.09
C ASP A 279 -3.47 -18.51 13.12
N LYS A 280 -2.15 -18.57 12.86
CA LYS A 280 -1.17 -19.07 13.83
C LYS A 280 -1.10 -18.15 15.04
N ILE A 281 -1.10 -16.83 14.82
CA ILE A 281 -1.14 -15.81 15.88
C ILE A 281 -2.41 -15.99 16.73
N LYS A 282 -3.59 -16.11 16.11
CA LYS A 282 -4.85 -16.34 16.83
C LYS A 282 -4.79 -17.58 17.72
N ARG A 283 -4.36 -18.72 17.17
CA ARG A 283 -4.25 -19.99 17.92
C ARG A 283 -3.34 -19.86 19.16
N LYS A 284 -2.20 -19.16 19.04
CA LYS A 284 -1.27 -18.93 20.15
C LYS A 284 -1.97 -18.26 21.35
N TYR A 285 -2.82 -17.26 21.11
CA TYR A 285 -3.49 -16.53 22.18
C TYR A 285 -4.81 -17.16 22.64
N THR A 286 -5.49 -17.96 21.81
CA THR A 286 -6.69 -18.70 22.25
C THR A 286 -6.34 -19.75 23.30
N VAL A 287 -5.23 -20.47 23.14
CA VAL A 287 -4.77 -21.51 24.09
C VAL A 287 -4.40 -20.92 25.46
N VAL A 288 -3.97 -19.65 25.51
CA VAL A 288 -3.60 -18.97 26.75
C VAL A 288 -4.81 -18.49 27.55
N ILE A 289 -5.94 -18.19 26.89
CA ILE A 289 -7.16 -17.68 27.56
C ILE A 289 -8.02 -18.83 28.10
N SER A 290 -7.88 -20.04 27.57
CA SER A 290 -8.64 -21.22 27.97
C SER A 290 -8.04 -22.03 29.13
N ASN A 291 -6.86 -21.65 29.62
CA ASN A 291 -6.17 -22.26 30.76
C ASN A 291 -6.06 -21.25 31.91
#